data_AF-A0A0F9BZT3-F1
#
_entry.id   AF-A0A0F9BZT3-F1
#
_cell.length_a   1.000
_cell.length_b   1.000
_cell.length_c   1.000
_cell.angle_alpha   90.00
_cell.angle_beta   90.00
_cell.angle_gamma   90.00
#
_symmetry.space_group_name_H-M   'P 1'
#
loop_
_entity.id
_entity.type
_entity.pdbx_description
1 polymer ?
#
loop_
_entity_poly.entity_id
_entity_poly.type
_entity_poly.pdbx_seq_one_letter_code
_entity_poly.pdbx_strand_id
1 'polypeptide(L)'
;MPNKKKKVVHPVYERLGVIGIGKLLSFIPIAGNKNGLKKKKYFGKQVKLTSHRYKVYALNGTKCVNCKLTGTFFALEKSISQRTDKFHFNLYAINKKKEEVMITIDHITPKAKGGSEALSNKQPMCFNCNNKKGDKIESK
;
A
#
# COMPACT_ATOMS: atom_id res chain seq x y z
N MET A 1 2.05 35.88 9.08
CA MET A 1 2.78 35.22 7.97
C MET A 1 1.85 34.25 7.26
N PRO A 2 1.51 34.43 5.98
CA PRO A 2 0.62 33.51 5.28
C PRO A 2 1.32 32.17 5.06
N ASN A 3 0.75 31.12 5.66
CA ASN A 3 1.22 29.75 5.59
C ASN A 3 1.09 29.25 4.15
N LYS A 4 2.20 29.26 3.38
CA LYS A 4 2.24 28.72 2.02
C LYS A 4 1.87 27.24 2.10
N LYS A 5 0.62 26.90 1.77
CA LYS A 5 0.17 25.51 1.62
C LYS A 5 1.15 24.83 0.67
N LYS A 6 2.01 23.94 1.19
CA LYS A 6 2.89 23.11 0.37
C LYS A 6 2.01 22.39 -0.64
N LYS A 7 2.16 22.67 -1.93
CA LYS A 7 1.51 21.88 -2.99
C LYS A 7 1.94 20.43 -2.78
N VAL A 8 0.99 19.56 -2.47
CA VAL A 8 1.24 18.13 -2.37
C VAL A 8 1.52 17.64 -3.79
N VAL A 9 2.79 17.47 -4.14
CA VAL A 9 3.17 16.85 -5.40
C VAL A 9 2.96 15.36 -5.24
N HIS A 10 1.93 14.82 -5.89
CA HIS A 10 1.76 13.36 -5.95
C HIS A 10 2.96 12.75 -6.67
N PRO A 11 3.55 11.66 -6.14
CA PRO A 11 4.64 10.99 -6.82
C PRO A 11 4.16 10.56 -8.20
N VAL A 12 4.91 10.91 -9.25
CA VAL A 12 4.65 10.40 -10.59
C VAL A 12 5.25 9.00 -10.69
N TYR A 13 4.45 8.04 -11.15
CA TYR A 13 4.84 6.65 -11.26
C TYR A 13 4.97 6.24 -12.73
N GLU A 14 6.01 5.47 -13.02
CA GLU A 14 6.09 4.64 -14.22
C GLU A 14 5.30 3.34 -13.95
N ARG A 15 4.23 3.08 -14.70
CA ARG A 15 3.34 1.90 -14.54
C ARG A 15 3.54 0.91 -15.69
N LEU A 16 3.84 -0.35 -15.36
CA LEU A 16 4.02 -1.41 -16.36
C LEU A 16 2.75 -2.24 -16.62
N GLY A 17 1.81 -2.25 -15.69
CA GLY A 17 0.56 -3.00 -15.83
C GLY A 17 -0.17 -3.23 -14.52
N VAL A 18 -1.34 -3.85 -14.59
CA VAL A 18 -2.20 -4.14 -13.44
C VAL A 18 -2.54 -5.63 -13.33
N ILE A 19 -2.75 -6.11 -12.12
CA ILE A 19 -3.23 -7.48 -11.84
C ILE A 19 -4.32 -7.45 -10.77
N GLY A 20 -5.26 -8.41 -10.85
CA GLY A 20 -6.27 -8.60 -9.81
C GLY A 20 -5.67 -9.07 -8.48
N ILE A 21 -6.36 -8.80 -7.38
CA ILE A 21 -5.88 -9.06 -6.01
C ILE A 21 -5.45 -10.51 -5.80
N GLY A 22 -6.31 -11.46 -6.17
CA GLY A 22 -6.04 -12.89 -5.97
C GLY A 22 -4.76 -13.37 -6.67
N LYS A 23 -4.40 -12.77 -7.82
CA LYS A 23 -3.18 -13.13 -8.57
C LYS A 23 -1.90 -12.77 -7.83
N LEU A 24 -1.91 -11.71 -7.02
CA LEU A 24 -0.74 -11.33 -6.21
C LEU A 24 -0.78 -12.01 -4.84
N LEU A 25 -1.91 -11.90 -4.14
CA LEU A 25 -2.03 -12.29 -2.74
C LEU A 25 -1.81 -13.80 -2.53
N SER A 26 -2.16 -14.64 -3.51
CA SER A 26 -1.93 -16.09 -3.46
C SER A 26 -0.46 -16.50 -3.33
N PHE A 27 0.48 -15.63 -3.73
CA PHE A 27 1.92 -15.91 -3.67
C PHE A 27 2.63 -15.19 -2.52
N ILE A 28 1.93 -14.46 -1.65
CA ILE A 28 2.59 -13.71 -0.57
C ILE A 28 3.04 -14.68 0.55
N PRO A 29 4.33 -14.67 0.94
CA PRO A 29 4.87 -15.60 1.92
C PRO A 29 4.50 -15.17 3.35
N ILE A 30 3.36 -15.66 3.80
CA ILE A 30 2.85 -15.56 5.18
C ILE A 30 2.66 -16.96 5.77
N ALA A 31 2.60 -17.05 7.10
CA ALA A 31 2.31 -18.31 7.79
C ALA A 31 1.00 -18.92 7.25
N GLY A 32 1.00 -20.22 7.00
CA GLY A 32 -0.15 -20.94 6.43
C GLY A 32 -0.27 -20.90 4.90
N ASN A 33 0.40 -19.98 4.20
CA ASN A 33 0.39 -19.97 2.73
C ASN A 33 1.49 -20.85 2.14
N LYS A 34 1.13 -22.08 1.75
CA LYS A 34 2.04 -23.06 1.11
C LYS A 34 2.57 -22.61 -0.27
N ASN A 35 1.89 -21.68 -0.93
CA ASN A 35 2.27 -21.15 -2.25
C ASN A 35 3.15 -19.88 -2.15
N GLY A 36 3.57 -19.50 -0.94
CA GLY A 36 4.35 -18.30 -0.71
C GLY A 36 5.69 -18.29 -1.45
N LEU A 37 5.95 -17.22 -2.22
CA LEU A 37 7.19 -17.04 -2.96
C LEU A 37 7.96 -15.83 -2.43
N LYS A 38 9.30 -15.91 -2.40
CA LYS A 38 10.13 -14.74 -2.04
C LYS A 38 10.14 -13.66 -3.13
N LYS A 39 10.05 -14.08 -4.39
CA LYS A 39 10.08 -13.20 -5.58
C LYS A 39 9.40 -13.89 -6.76
N LYS A 40 8.87 -13.11 -7.71
CA LYS A 40 8.25 -13.61 -8.95
C LYS A 40 8.35 -12.57 -10.07
N LYS A 41 8.40 -13.02 -11.33
CA LYS A 41 8.46 -12.15 -12.51
C LYS A 41 7.04 -11.68 -12.89
N TYR A 42 6.89 -10.38 -13.12
CA TYR A 42 5.67 -9.74 -13.61
C TYR A 42 6.06 -8.67 -14.63
N PHE A 43 5.40 -8.62 -15.78
CA PHE A 43 5.65 -7.61 -16.82
C PHE A 43 7.15 -7.43 -17.12
N GLY A 44 7.89 -8.54 -17.27
CA GLY A 44 9.33 -8.49 -17.52
C GLY A 44 10.22 -8.23 -16.29
N LYS A 45 9.68 -7.75 -15.16
CA LYS A 45 10.45 -7.36 -13.96
C LYS A 45 10.40 -8.41 -12.85
N GLN A 46 11.51 -8.62 -12.14
CA GLN A 46 11.55 -9.45 -10.94
C GLN A 46 11.09 -8.65 -9.72
N VAL A 47 10.01 -9.07 -9.06
CA VAL A 47 9.41 -8.37 -7.93
C VAL A 47 9.60 -9.18 -6.65
N LYS A 48 10.15 -8.58 -5.59
CA LYS A 48 10.22 -9.19 -4.26
C LYS A 48 8.84 -9.18 -3.62
N LEU A 49 8.35 -10.33 -3.17
CA LEU A 49 7.01 -10.49 -2.58
C LEU A 49 7.02 -10.48 -1.04
N THR A 50 8.20 -10.30 -0.43
CA THR A 50 8.37 -10.31 1.03
C THR A 50 8.09 -8.97 1.72
N SER A 51 7.70 -7.93 0.97
CA SER A 51 7.40 -6.59 1.51
C SER A 51 6.32 -6.65 2.59
N HIS A 52 6.49 -5.89 3.68
CA HIS A 52 5.47 -5.77 4.72
C HIS A 52 4.12 -5.32 4.15
N ARG A 53 4.11 -4.45 3.13
CA ARG A 53 2.86 -3.99 2.48
C ARG A 53 2.00 -5.16 2.02
N TYR A 54 2.60 -6.11 1.30
CA TYR A 54 1.87 -7.24 0.76
C TYR A 54 1.40 -8.19 1.85
N LYS A 55 2.23 -8.39 2.88
CA LYS A 55 1.86 -9.21 4.05
C LYS A 55 0.68 -8.60 4.81
N VAL A 56 0.67 -7.28 5.00
CA VAL A 56 -0.46 -6.58 5.63
C VAL A 56 -1.73 -6.77 4.81
N TYR A 57 -1.70 -6.63 3.49
CA TYR A 57 -2.89 -6.87 2.67
C TYR A 57 -3.35 -8.33 2.67
N ALA A 58 -2.40 -9.27 2.72
CA ALA A 58 -2.71 -10.70 2.79
C ALA A 58 -3.32 -11.12 4.14
N LEU A 59 -2.88 -10.51 5.24
CA LEU A 59 -3.35 -10.84 6.60
C LEU A 59 -4.60 -10.05 7.01
N ASN A 60 -4.64 -8.75 6.70
CA ASN A 60 -5.64 -7.81 7.21
C ASN A 60 -6.65 -7.39 6.13
N GLY A 61 -6.53 -7.94 4.92
CA GLY A 61 -7.36 -7.61 3.77
C GLY A 61 -6.97 -6.30 3.08
N THR A 62 -7.78 -5.88 2.12
CA THR A 62 -7.50 -4.72 1.24
C THR A 62 -8.38 -3.50 1.52
N LYS A 63 -9.18 -3.55 2.59
CA LYS A 63 -10.16 -2.53 2.94
C LYS A 63 -9.53 -1.48 3.84
N CYS A 64 -9.72 -0.21 3.50
CA CYS A 64 -9.34 0.90 4.37
C CYS A 64 -10.07 0.77 5.72
N VAL A 65 -9.32 0.74 6.81
CA VAL A 65 -9.89 0.61 8.16
C VAL A 65 -10.83 1.75 8.54
N ASN A 66 -10.57 2.96 8.06
CA ASN A 66 -11.38 4.15 8.36
C ASN A 66 -12.62 4.24 7.43
N CYS A 67 -12.42 4.56 6.14
CA CYS A 67 -13.55 4.84 5.23
C CYS A 67 -14.13 3.62 4.50
N LYS A 68 -13.62 2.41 4.76
CA LYS A 68 -14.08 1.13 4.18
C LYS A 68 -13.92 1.00 2.66
N LEU A 69 -13.20 1.91 2.00
CA LEU A 69 -12.86 1.77 0.59
C LEU A 69 -11.98 0.52 0.37
N THR A 70 -12.39 -0.36 -0.54
CA THR A 70 -11.75 -1.66 -0.76
C THR A 70 -10.86 -1.63 -1.99
N GLY A 71 -9.57 -1.95 -1.83
CA GLY A 71 -8.68 -2.18 -2.96
C GLY A 71 -9.23 -3.28 -3.87
N THR A 72 -9.03 -3.14 -5.18
CA THR A 72 -9.58 -4.05 -6.22
C THR A 72 -8.50 -4.59 -7.17
N PHE A 73 -7.38 -3.88 -7.34
CA PHE A 73 -6.27 -4.33 -8.17
C PHE A 73 -4.93 -3.79 -7.67
N PHE A 74 -3.84 -4.44 -8.10
CA PHE A 74 -2.48 -3.97 -7.90
C PHE A 74 -1.90 -3.43 -9.21
N ALA A 75 -1.26 -2.27 -9.18
CA ALA A 75 -0.48 -1.75 -10.30
C ALA A 75 1.02 -1.94 -10.03
N LEU A 76 1.77 -2.45 -11.01
CA LEU A 76 3.22 -2.57 -10.92
C LEU A 76 3.87 -1.25 -11.31
N GLU A 77 4.45 -0.57 -10.34
CA GLU A 77 4.85 0.83 -10.46
C GLU A 77 6.23 1.11 -9.85
N LYS A 78 6.87 2.15 -10.36
CA LYS A 78 8.12 2.70 -9.85
C LYS A 78 8.03 4.22 -9.80
N SER A 79 8.43 4.82 -8.68
CA SER A 79 8.44 6.28 -8.55
C SER A 79 9.52 6.87 -9.46
N ILE A 80 9.15 7.80 -10.35
CA ILE A 80 10.09 8.44 -11.29
C ILE A 80 11.11 9.30 -10.53
N SER A 81 10.72 9.84 -9.37
CA SER A 81 11.61 10.63 -8.51
C SER A 81 12.71 9.82 -7.82
N GLN A 82 12.58 8.49 -7.76
CA GLN A 82 13.58 7.66 -7.10
C GLN A 82 14.59 7.12 -8.12
N ARG A 83 15.88 7.25 -7.81
CA ARG A 83 16.98 6.66 -8.59
C ARG A 83 17.12 5.15 -8.37
N THR A 84 16.01 4.43 -8.39
CA THR A 84 15.97 2.97 -8.31
C THR A 84 15.25 2.44 -9.53
N ASP A 85 15.63 1.24 -9.98
CA ASP A 85 14.95 0.48 -11.03
C ASP A 85 13.87 -0.47 -10.45
N LYS A 86 13.69 -0.46 -9.12
CA LYS A 86 12.82 -1.40 -8.41
C LYS A 86 11.36 -1.05 -8.60
N PHE A 87 10.63 -1.98 -9.20
CA PHE A 87 9.18 -1.93 -9.29
C PHE A 87 8.54 -2.58 -8.07
N HIS A 88 7.43 -1.99 -7.63
CA HIS A 88 6.60 -2.52 -6.58
C HIS A 88 5.13 -2.47 -6.95
N PHE A 89 4.35 -3.39 -6.39
CA PHE A 89 2.92 -3.30 -6.49
C PHE A 89 2.37 -2.26 -5.52
N ASN A 90 1.52 -1.37 -6.03
CA ASN A 90 0.68 -0.48 -5.23
C ASN A 90 -0.77 -0.96 -5.36
N LEU A 91 -1.49 -1.03 -4.24
CA LEU A 91 -2.89 -1.45 -4.20
C LEU A 91 -3.78 -0.23 -4.48
N TYR A 92 -4.76 -0.37 -5.36
CA TYR A 92 -5.69 0.69 -5.70
C TYR A 92 -7.14 0.24 -5.54
N ALA A 93 -7.98 1.17 -5.12
CA ALA A 93 -9.43 1.08 -5.14
C ALA A 93 -9.98 2.08 -6.16
N ILE A 94 -11.19 1.83 -6.66
CA ILE A 94 -11.94 2.82 -7.44
C ILE A 94 -12.97 3.46 -6.52
N ASN A 95 -12.94 4.78 -6.38
CA ASN A 95 -13.88 5.50 -5.54
C ASN A 95 -15.21 5.75 -6.28
N LYS A 96 -16.20 6.37 -5.60
CA LYS A 96 -17.50 6.70 -6.19
C LYS A 96 -17.43 7.64 -7.41
N LYS A 97 -16.35 8.42 -7.53
CA LYS A 97 -16.07 9.31 -8.65
C LYS A 97 -15.30 8.62 -9.79
N LYS A 98 -15.14 7.29 -9.72
CA LYS A 98 -14.36 6.48 -10.67
C LYS A 98 -12.87 6.82 -10.71
N GLU A 99 -12.34 7.39 -9.63
CA GLU A 99 -10.91 7.72 -9.51
C GLU A 99 -10.16 6.59 -8.79
N GLU A 100 -8.92 6.34 -9.22
CA GLU A 100 -8.01 5.46 -8.51
C GLU A 100 -7.54 6.10 -7.20
N VAL A 101 -7.76 5.40 -6.09
CA VAL A 101 -7.26 5.80 -4.77
C VAL A 101 -6.36 4.70 -4.24
N MET A 102 -5.09 5.05 -4.00
CA MET A 102 -4.13 4.11 -3.44
C MET A 102 -4.54 3.69 -2.02
N ILE A 103 -4.54 2.39 -1.75
CA ILE A 103 -4.59 1.83 -0.41
C ILE A 103 -3.15 1.66 0.07
N THR A 104 -2.76 2.46 1.05
CA THR A 104 -1.46 2.42 1.69
C THR A 104 -1.48 1.49 2.91
N ILE A 105 -0.33 1.33 3.57
CA ILE A 105 -0.28 0.81 4.93
C ILE A 105 -0.02 1.95 5.90
N ASP A 106 -0.67 1.91 7.05
CA ASP A 106 -0.54 2.86 8.13
C ASP A 106 -0.19 2.11 9.43
N HIS A 107 0.46 2.82 10.36
CA HIS A 107 0.70 2.30 11.70
C HIS A 107 -0.52 2.58 12.60
N ILE A 108 -1.03 1.58 13.31
CA ILE A 108 -2.14 1.74 14.27
C ILE A 108 -1.74 2.76 15.34
N THR A 109 -0.66 2.46 16.07
CA THR A 109 0.07 3.43 16.88
C THR A 109 1.16 4.05 16.00
N PRO A 110 1.13 5.36 15.73
CA PRO A 110 2.14 6.02 14.89
C PRO A 110 3.56 5.86 15.43
N LYS A 111 4.54 5.76 14.54
CA LYS A 111 5.96 5.62 14.90
C LYS A 111 6.44 6.77 15.81
N ALA A 112 6.01 8.01 15.53
CA ALA A 112 6.34 9.18 16.34
C ALA A 112 5.84 9.09 17.79
N LYS A 113 4.92 8.17 18.09
CA LYS A 113 4.34 7.90 19.41
C LYS A 113 4.78 6.54 19.97
N GLY A 114 5.94 6.03 19.53
CA GLY A 114 6.48 4.76 20.01
C GLY A 114 5.87 3.51 19.36
N GLY A 115 5.09 3.67 18.29
CA GLY A 115 4.51 2.54 17.56
C GLY A 115 5.55 1.62 16.93
N SER A 116 5.34 0.30 17.05
CA SER A 116 6.26 -0.71 16.51
C SER A 116 6.19 -0.83 14.98
N GLU A 117 7.26 -1.35 14.37
CA GLU A 117 7.30 -1.70 12.93
C GLU A 117 6.76 -3.11 12.64
N ALA A 118 6.29 -3.82 13.65
CA ALA A 118 5.72 -5.17 13.52
C ALA A 118 4.45 -5.14 12.67
N LEU A 119 4.19 -6.24 11.95
CA LEU A 119 2.98 -6.37 11.11
C LEU A 119 1.68 -6.19 11.92
N SER A 120 1.69 -6.57 13.20
CA SER A 120 0.55 -6.39 14.13
C SER A 120 0.19 -4.93 14.38
N ASN A 121 1.13 -3.99 14.22
CA ASN A 121 0.87 -2.56 14.33
C ASN A 121 0.62 -1.91 12.96
N LYS A 122 0.34 -2.68 11.91
CA LYS A 122 0.10 -2.16 10.56
C LYS A 122 -1.29 -2.50 10.07
N GLN A 123 -1.92 -1.57 9.36
CA GLN A 123 -3.26 -1.74 8.83
C GLN A 123 -3.41 -1.12 7.43
N PRO A 124 -4.32 -1.64 6.58
CA PRO A 124 -4.61 -1.02 5.30
C PRO A 124 -5.40 0.28 5.50
N MET A 125 -4.94 1.37 4.89
CA MET A 125 -5.63 2.66 4.94
C MET A 125 -5.48 3.39 3.60
N CYS A 126 -6.56 3.94 3.06
CA CYS A 126 -6.47 4.72 1.82
C CYS A 126 -5.62 5.97 2.02
N PHE A 127 -4.95 6.42 0.96
CA PHE A 127 -4.02 7.55 1.00
C PHE A 127 -4.64 8.79 1.66
N ASN A 128 -5.90 9.09 1.33
CA ASN A 128 -6.60 10.26 1.88
C ASN A 128 -6.84 10.15 3.39
N CYS A 129 -7.26 8.97 3.88
CA CYS A 129 -7.46 8.74 5.31
C CYS A 129 -6.12 8.74 6.06
N ASN A 130 -5.10 8.10 5.50
CA ASN A 130 -3.78 8.02 6.11
C ASN A 130 -3.15 9.41 6.25
N ASN A 131 -3.22 10.23 5.19
CA ASN A 131 -2.77 11.62 5.24
C ASN A 131 -3.55 12.47 6.25
N LYS A 132 -4.86 12.25 6.39
CA LYS A 132 -5.69 12.96 7.40
C LYS A 132 -5.36 12.52 8.83
N LYS A 133 -5.05 11.23 9.04
CA LYS A 133 -4.64 10.68 10.32
C LYS A 133 -3.30 11.24 10.77
N GLY A 134 -2.32 11.25 9.87
CA GLY A 134 -0.96 11.71 10.20
C GLY A 134 -0.38 10.90 11.37
N ASP A 135 0.02 11.60 12.43
CA ASP A 135 0.55 11.01 13.67
C ASP A 135 -0.50 10.87 14.78
N LYS A 136 -1.80 11.02 14.47
CA LYS A 136 -2.88 10.81 15.43
C LYS A 136 -3.11 9.31 15.65
N ILE A 137 -3.49 8.97 16.87
CA ILE A 137 -4.03 7.65 17.19
C ILE A 137 -5.52 7.75 16.91
N GLU A 138 -6.09 6.82 16.12
CA GLU A 138 -7.54 6.78 15.94
C GLU A 138 -8.17 6.39 17.28
N SER A 139 -8.99 7.27 17.85
CA SER A 139 -9.89 6.91 18.93
C SER A 139 -10.93 5.93 18.37
N LYS A 140 -11.05 4.76 19.01
CA LYS A 140 -12.07 3.76 18.70
C LYS A 140 -13.48 4.31 18.87
#